data_AF-A0A9X3G1U0-F1
#
_entry.id   AF-A0A9X3G1U0-F1
#
_cell.length_a   1.000
_cell.length_b   1.000
_cell.length_c   1.000
_cell.angle_alpha   90.00
_cell.angle_beta   90.00
_cell.angle_gamma   90.00
#
_symmetry.space_group_name_H-M   'P 1'
#
loop_
_entity.id
_entity.type
_entity.pdbx_description
1 polymer ?
#
loop_
_entity_poly.entity_id
_entity_poly.type
_entity_poly.pdbx_seq_one_letter_code
_entity_poly.pdbx_strand_id
1 'polypeptide(L)'
;MPDAPIDGESDSDRADREVVERERAELREFVEGLSLDQIKSGGWFTQLLAHALSSYTEKATWQYFQERYAGVPADAIVDQRIKMAARYASIEGGLSASAYTAAVSATIGSLGGASPLTIPAALTTVMVDVAFTTRLQLRLAHDIAVLYRVPLDTSDPDDLWKLIRVAFTVKSGEAVREGVVKVVPALVRPVIKRVYAGPVLAAAKGFPVVGKHLLQRNVIKIGIPLVGVPLSVAVNRYTTLVAGRHARAVFRNEARVIEVADTLSGRSRHPQLLLWVTWLVIMADRKIADDEALLMRHLVRLVRDMHQVVDEQIARVVDVDPDEVWRRLHAEPGDLSDLFDAANRVATVDGAVNKQEKAILSELQDRCGRV
;
A
#
# COMPACT_ATOMS: atom_id res chain seq x y z
N MET A 1 -3.44 39.60 36.56
CA MET A 1 -3.60 39.27 35.13
C MET A 1 -4.44 38.02 35.05
N PRO A 2 -5.69 38.06 34.57
CA PRO A 2 -6.52 36.88 34.48
C PRO A 2 -6.32 36.17 33.13
N ASP A 3 -6.13 34.85 33.23
CA ASP A 3 -6.39 33.76 32.30
C ASP A 3 -6.54 34.06 30.80
N ALA A 4 -5.53 33.66 30.03
CA ALA A 4 -5.65 33.45 28.61
C ALA A 4 -6.51 32.17 28.35
N PRO A 5 -7.54 32.23 27.48
CA PRO A 5 -8.34 31.05 27.17
C PRO A 5 -7.50 30.03 26.39
N ILE A 6 -7.65 28.76 26.76
CA ILE A 6 -7.13 27.60 26.03
C ILE A 6 -7.71 27.62 24.61
N ASP A 7 -6.83 27.42 23.64
CA ASP A 7 -7.04 27.39 22.19
C ASP A 7 -8.44 26.91 21.75
N GLY A 8 -9.18 27.78 21.06
CA GLY A 8 -10.43 27.44 20.40
C GLY A 8 -10.21 26.48 19.23
N GLU A 9 -10.96 25.38 19.23
CA GLU A 9 -11.03 24.38 18.15
C GLU A 9 -11.36 25.10 16.82
N SER A 10 -10.53 24.94 15.79
CA SER A 10 -10.76 25.63 14.51
C SER A 10 -11.99 25.05 13.80
N ASP A 11 -12.67 25.84 12.95
CA ASP A 11 -13.80 25.35 12.16
C ASP A 11 -13.44 24.13 11.29
N SER A 12 -12.18 24.05 10.82
CA SER A 12 -11.67 22.86 10.12
C SER A 12 -11.63 21.64 11.03
N ASP A 13 -11.14 21.78 12.27
CA ASP A 13 -11.01 20.65 13.19
C ASP A 13 -12.37 20.11 13.60
N ARG A 14 -13.37 20.99 13.77
CA ARG A 14 -14.76 20.60 14.02
C ARG A 14 -15.36 19.84 12.84
N ALA A 15 -15.18 20.34 11.62
CA ALA A 15 -15.68 19.66 10.42
C ALA A 15 -15.03 18.27 10.23
N ASP A 16 -13.71 18.16 10.47
CA ASP A 16 -13.00 16.88 10.41
C ASP A 16 -13.50 15.90 11.47
N ARG A 17 -13.82 16.40 12.67
CA ARG A 17 -14.38 15.60 13.76
C ARG A 17 -15.76 15.06 13.42
N GLU A 18 -16.64 15.89 12.86
CA GLU A 18 -17.97 15.45 12.41
C GLU A 18 -17.90 14.36 11.34
N VAL A 19 -16.92 14.43 10.43
CA VAL A 19 -16.68 13.37 9.44
C VAL A 19 -16.27 12.07 10.13
N VAL A 20 -15.32 12.12 11.06
CA VAL A 20 -14.86 10.92 11.79
C VAL A 20 -15.98 10.33 12.64
N GLU A 21 -16.78 11.14 13.32
CA GLU A 21 -17.91 10.68 14.13
C GLU A 21 -18.97 9.98 13.28
N ARG A 22 -19.27 10.52 12.08
CA ARG A 22 -20.18 9.89 11.12
C ARG A 22 -19.67 8.55 10.61
N GLU A 23 -18.41 8.47 10.21
CA GLU A 23 -17.81 7.21 9.76
C GLU A 23 -17.76 6.17 10.88
N ARG A 24 -17.53 6.57 12.14
CA ARG A 24 -17.59 5.66 13.29
C ARG A 24 -19.01 5.18 13.57
N ALA A 25 -20.03 6.01 13.35
CA ALA A 25 -21.42 5.60 13.50
C ALA A 25 -21.81 4.54 12.46
N GLU A 26 -21.46 4.75 11.18
CA GLU A 26 -21.64 3.75 10.12
C GLU A 26 -20.94 2.42 10.47
N LEU A 27 -19.71 2.49 10.98
CA LEU A 27 -18.95 1.30 11.35
C LEU A 27 -19.48 0.62 12.61
N ARG A 28 -20.14 1.35 13.51
CA ARG A 28 -20.83 0.77 14.66
C ARG A 28 -22.00 -0.08 14.20
N GLU A 29 -22.82 0.42 13.29
CA GLU A 29 -23.92 -0.36 12.70
C GLU A 29 -23.41 -1.62 11.99
N PHE A 30 -22.32 -1.49 11.21
CA PHE A 30 -21.65 -2.64 10.59
C PHE A 30 -21.20 -3.68 11.63
N VAL A 31 -20.55 -3.25 12.71
CA VAL A 31 -20.04 -4.15 13.76
C VAL A 31 -21.18 -4.81 14.55
N GLU A 32 -22.25 -4.08 14.84
CA GLU A 32 -23.45 -4.61 15.51
C GLU A 32 -24.16 -5.69 14.68
N GLY A 33 -24.01 -5.65 13.34
CA GLY A 33 -24.50 -6.70 12.43
C GLY A 33 -23.64 -7.97 12.37
N LEU A 34 -22.45 -7.99 12.99
CA LEU A 34 -21.55 -9.15 12.94
C LEU A 34 -21.91 -10.20 14.00
N SER A 35 -21.87 -11.47 13.63
CA SER A 35 -21.97 -12.56 14.60
C SER A 35 -20.65 -12.76 15.37
N LEU A 36 -20.73 -13.27 16.60
CA LEU A 36 -19.54 -13.61 17.40
C LEU A 36 -18.62 -14.61 16.68
N ASP A 37 -19.19 -15.51 15.88
CA ASP A 37 -18.43 -16.48 15.10
C ASP A 37 -17.69 -15.81 13.93
N GLN A 38 -18.28 -14.80 13.30
CA GLN A 38 -17.60 -13.99 12.28
C GLN A 38 -16.44 -13.18 12.87
N ILE A 39 -16.63 -12.63 14.08
CA ILE A 39 -15.58 -11.92 14.82
C ILE A 39 -14.42 -12.87 15.15
N LYS A 40 -14.72 -14.05 15.70
CA LYS A 40 -13.71 -15.06 16.05
C LYS A 40 -12.98 -15.61 14.83
N SER A 41 -13.71 -15.99 13.78
CA SER A 41 -13.15 -16.60 12.56
C SER A 41 -12.34 -15.64 11.68
N GLY A 42 -12.51 -14.32 11.85
CA GLY A 42 -11.90 -13.32 10.98
C GLY A 42 -12.71 -13.03 9.71
N GLY A 43 -13.88 -13.66 9.53
CA GLY A 43 -14.79 -13.43 8.39
C GLY A 43 -15.35 -12.01 8.33
N TRP A 44 -15.26 -11.25 9.41
CA TRP A 44 -15.57 -9.82 9.43
C TRP A 44 -14.66 -9.00 8.49
N PHE A 45 -13.42 -9.43 8.26
CA PHE A 45 -12.46 -8.67 7.46
C PHE A 45 -12.84 -8.67 5.97
N THR A 46 -13.30 -9.80 5.44
CA THR A 46 -13.77 -9.88 4.05
C THR A 46 -15.03 -9.04 3.83
N GLN A 47 -15.95 -9.03 4.79
CA GLN A 47 -17.13 -8.17 4.75
C GLN A 47 -16.77 -6.68 4.86
N LEU A 48 -15.79 -6.35 5.70
CA LEU A 48 -15.28 -4.99 5.83
C LEU A 48 -14.56 -4.55 4.55
N LEU A 49 -13.78 -5.42 3.91
CA LEU A 49 -13.15 -5.12 2.61
C LEU A 49 -14.22 -4.81 1.56
N ALA A 50 -15.24 -5.68 1.46
CA ALA A 50 -16.37 -5.46 0.59
C ALA A 50 -17.01 -4.11 0.89
N HIS A 51 -17.38 -3.83 2.15
CA HIS A 51 -18.03 -2.58 2.55
C HIS A 51 -17.16 -1.32 2.38
N ALA A 52 -15.86 -1.41 2.65
CA ALA A 52 -14.94 -0.27 2.61
C ALA A 52 -14.58 0.15 1.18
N LEU A 53 -14.51 -0.83 0.27
CA LEU A 53 -14.13 -0.65 -1.12
C LEU A 53 -15.36 -0.55 -2.05
N SER A 54 -16.45 -1.26 -1.76
CA SER A 54 -17.70 -1.18 -2.54
C SER A 54 -18.17 0.26 -2.59
N SER A 55 -18.47 0.75 -3.79
CA SER A 55 -18.89 2.12 -4.08
C SER A 55 -17.84 3.22 -3.85
N TYR A 56 -16.79 2.98 -3.05
CA TYR A 56 -15.70 3.95 -2.89
C TYR A 56 -14.75 3.91 -4.08
N THR A 57 -14.34 2.71 -4.51
CA THR A 57 -13.43 2.53 -5.65
C THR A 57 -14.04 3.03 -6.96
N GLU A 58 -15.36 2.88 -7.11
CA GLU A 58 -16.12 3.44 -8.24
C GLU A 58 -16.12 4.97 -8.29
N LYS A 59 -16.04 5.65 -7.14
CA LYS A 59 -16.06 7.12 -7.04
C LYS A 59 -14.67 7.73 -7.03
N ALA A 60 -13.71 7.08 -6.40
CA ALA A 60 -12.33 7.54 -6.26
C ALA A 60 -11.53 7.29 -7.54
N THR A 61 -11.99 7.84 -8.66
CA THR A 61 -11.34 7.71 -9.97
C THR A 61 -10.29 8.80 -10.17
N TRP A 62 -9.42 8.60 -11.16
CA TRP A 62 -8.44 9.62 -11.54
C TRP A 62 -9.12 10.95 -11.93
N GLN A 63 -10.26 10.86 -12.63
CA GLN A 63 -11.09 11.99 -13.05
C GLN A 63 -11.62 12.77 -11.84
N TYR A 64 -12.11 12.06 -10.82
CA TYR A 64 -12.55 12.69 -9.57
C TYR A 64 -11.44 13.54 -8.92
N PHE A 65 -10.21 13.03 -8.89
CA PHE A 65 -9.08 13.78 -8.33
C PHE A 65 -8.63 14.92 -9.24
N GLN A 66 -8.68 14.78 -10.57
CA GLN A 66 -8.35 15.86 -11.50
C GLN A 66 -9.33 17.04 -11.41
N GLU A 67 -10.62 16.76 -11.35
CA GLU A 67 -11.65 17.81 -11.21
C GLU A 67 -11.49 18.56 -9.88
N ARG A 68 -11.20 17.81 -8.80
CA ARG A 68 -11.04 18.38 -7.46
C ARG A 68 -9.73 19.14 -7.26
N TYR A 69 -8.66 18.76 -7.95
CA TYR A 69 -7.30 19.28 -7.76
C TYR A 69 -6.65 19.68 -9.10
N ALA A 70 -7.40 20.41 -9.93
CA ALA A 70 -6.94 20.83 -11.25
C ALA A 70 -5.58 21.57 -11.19
N GLY A 71 -4.62 21.12 -11.99
CA GLY A 71 -3.28 21.72 -12.09
C GLY A 71 -2.28 21.34 -10.99
N VAL A 72 -2.67 20.52 -10.01
CA VAL A 72 -1.78 20.09 -8.92
C VAL A 72 -1.09 18.76 -9.28
N PRO A 73 0.24 18.63 -9.11
CA PRO A 73 0.94 17.36 -9.32
C PRO A 73 0.45 16.25 -8.38
N ALA A 74 0.41 15.01 -8.85
CA ALA A 74 -0.03 13.85 -8.08
C ALA A 74 0.70 13.72 -6.73
N ASP A 75 2.00 14.01 -6.70
CA ASP A 75 2.83 13.97 -5.49
C ASP A 75 2.34 14.91 -4.37
N ALA A 76 1.80 16.07 -4.73
CA ALA A 76 1.28 17.05 -3.75
C ALA A 76 -0.10 16.62 -3.23
N ILE A 77 -0.96 16.09 -4.11
CA ILE A 77 -2.28 15.56 -3.71
C ILE A 77 -2.09 14.36 -2.78
N VAL A 78 -1.17 13.44 -3.12
CA VAL A 78 -0.83 12.29 -2.28
C VAL A 78 -0.37 12.71 -0.88
N ASP A 79 0.53 13.70 -0.78
CA ASP A 79 0.97 14.22 0.53
C ASP A 79 -0.20 14.81 1.35
N GLN A 80 -1.12 15.52 0.69
CA GLN A 80 -2.32 16.04 1.33
C GLN A 80 -3.26 14.91 1.80
N ARG A 81 -3.48 13.86 0.99
CA ARG A 81 -4.29 12.69 1.39
C ARG A 81 -3.69 11.96 2.58
N ILE A 82 -2.37 11.77 2.62
CA ILE A 82 -1.65 11.15 3.74
C ILE A 82 -1.82 11.98 5.01
N LYS A 83 -1.65 13.30 4.94
CA LYS A 83 -1.84 14.20 6.09
C LYS A 83 -3.28 14.21 6.60
N MET A 84 -4.26 14.22 5.69
CA MET A 84 -5.68 14.17 6.04
C MET A 84 -6.03 12.85 6.72
N ALA A 85 -5.62 11.71 6.16
CA ALA A 85 -5.84 10.41 6.79
C ALA A 85 -5.17 10.31 8.16
N ALA A 86 -3.94 10.81 8.30
CA ALA A 86 -3.27 10.85 9.60
C ALA A 86 -4.00 11.73 10.62
N ARG A 87 -4.62 12.83 10.19
CA ARG A 87 -5.48 13.67 11.04
C ARG A 87 -6.75 12.94 11.46
N TYR A 88 -7.42 12.22 10.56
CA TYR A 88 -8.59 11.41 10.89
C TYR A 88 -8.27 10.28 11.88
N ALA A 89 -7.16 9.58 11.68
CA ALA A 89 -6.66 8.58 12.63
C ALA A 89 -6.33 9.20 14.01
N SER A 90 -5.81 10.44 14.03
CA SER A 90 -5.54 11.21 15.24
C SER A 90 -6.83 11.51 16.00
N ILE A 91 -7.87 12.01 15.32
CA ILE A 91 -9.19 12.31 15.88
C ILE A 91 -9.83 11.03 16.41
N GLU A 92 -9.84 9.94 15.63
CA GLU A 92 -10.36 8.65 16.08
C GLU A 92 -9.63 8.16 17.34
N GLY A 93 -8.29 8.26 17.38
CA GLY A 93 -7.51 7.89 18.55
C GLY A 93 -7.91 8.65 19.82
N GLY A 94 -8.32 9.92 19.68
CA GLY A 94 -8.86 10.74 20.76
C GLY A 94 -10.24 10.27 21.22
N LEU A 95 -11.16 10.06 20.26
CA LEU A 95 -12.53 9.62 20.53
C LEU A 95 -12.60 8.19 21.10
N SER A 96 -11.66 7.33 20.75
CA SER A 96 -11.61 5.95 21.23
C SER A 96 -11.03 5.90 22.64
N ALA A 97 -9.97 6.66 22.92
CA ALA A 97 -9.40 6.75 24.26
C ALA A 97 -10.39 7.31 25.31
N SER A 98 -11.25 8.26 24.93
CA SER A 98 -12.32 8.74 25.80
C SER A 98 -13.38 7.67 26.07
N ALA A 99 -13.79 6.91 25.04
CA ALA A 99 -14.72 5.79 25.18
C ALA A 99 -14.18 4.67 26.07
N TYR A 100 -12.91 4.29 25.93
CA TYR A 100 -12.28 3.29 26.80
C TYR A 100 -12.21 3.77 28.25
N THR A 101 -11.87 5.03 28.49
CA THR A 101 -11.83 5.62 29.84
C THR A 101 -13.21 5.60 30.49
N ALA A 102 -14.27 5.91 29.74
CA ALA A 102 -15.64 5.86 30.22
C ALA A 102 -16.13 4.42 30.50
N ALA A 103 -15.77 3.45 29.66
CA ALA A 103 -16.12 2.05 29.88
C ALA A 103 -15.39 1.45 31.10
N VAL A 104 -14.12 1.83 31.31
CA VAL A 104 -13.33 1.43 32.48
C VAL A 104 -13.83 2.11 33.76
N SER A 105 -14.20 3.40 33.72
CA SER A 105 -14.76 4.07 34.89
C SER A 105 -16.16 3.54 35.25
N ALA A 106 -16.98 3.21 34.26
CA ALA A 106 -18.28 2.58 34.48
C ALA A 106 -18.14 1.17 35.09
N THR A 107 -17.14 0.38 34.67
CA THR A 107 -16.88 -0.94 35.27
C THR A 107 -16.34 -0.85 36.70
N ILE A 108 -15.45 0.11 36.98
CA ILE A 108 -14.92 0.34 38.33
C ILE A 108 -16.01 0.86 39.28
N GLY A 109 -16.88 1.77 38.81
CA GLY A 109 -18.00 2.32 39.60
C GLY A 109 -19.14 1.32 39.87
N SER A 110 -19.21 0.22 39.12
CA SER A 110 -20.31 -0.76 39.18
C SER A 110 -20.09 -1.95 40.16
N LEU A 111 -19.17 -1.84 41.12
CA LEU A 111 -18.87 -2.91 42.10
C LEU A 111 -18.45 -4.24 41.41
N GLY A 112 -17.29 -4.25 40.76
CA GLY A 112 -16.46 -5.46 40.58
C GLY A 112 -17.04 -6.64 39.77
N GLY A 113 -18.21 -6.51 39.17
CA GLY A 113 -18.82 -7.54 38.34
C GLY A 113 -18.55 -7.26 36.86
N ALA A 114 -17.78 -8.13 36.20
CA ALA A 114 -17.79 -8.24 34.75
C ALA A 114 -19.21 -8.69 34.31
N SER A 115 -20.12 -7.74 34.14
CA SER A 115 -21.47 -8.03 33.65
C SER A 115 -21.37 -8.62 32.24
N PRO A 116 -22.18 -9.65 31.90
CA PRO A 116 -22.21 -10.25 30.56
C PRO A 116 -22.45 -9.24 29.43
N LEU A 117 -22.97 -8.05 29.75
CA LEU A 117 -23.23 -6.95 28.81
C LEU A 117 -22.02 -6.05 28.55
N THR A 118 -21.02 -6.01 29.44
CA THR A 118 -19.87 -5.10 29.32
C THR A 118 -18.78 -5.63 28.39
N ILE A 119 -18.64 -6.95 28.30
CA ILE A 119 -17.71 -7.61 27.36
C ILE A 119 -18.12 -7.34 25.90
N PRO A 120 -19.41 -7.44 25.50
CA PRO A 120 -19.88 -7.01 24.18
C PRO A 120 -19.56 -5.56 23.85
N ALA A 121 -19.84 -4.60 24.74
CA ALA A 121 -19.63 -3.17 24.46
C ALA A 121 -18.14 -2.81 24.26
N ALA A 122 -17.25 -3.39 25.06
CA ALA A 122 -15.81 -3.21 24.91
C ALA A 122 -15.31 -3.85 23.60
N LEU A 123 -15.80 -5.05 23.25
CA LEU A 123 -15.47 -5.72 22.00
C LEU A 123 -15.96 -4.91 20.79
N THR A 124 -17.19 -4.38 20.81
CA THR A 124 -17.74 -3.53 19.76
C THR A 124 -16.89 -2.28 19.54
N THR A 125 -16.49 -1.59 20.61
CA THR A 125 -15.64 -0.39 20.50
C THR A 125 -14.31 -0.70 19.82
N VAL A 126 -13.66 -1.80 20.20
CA VAL A 126 -12.41 -2.26 19.59
C VAL A 126 -12.61 -2.61 18.12
N MET A 127 -13.70 -3.31 17.81
CA MET A 127 -14.03 -3.69 16.43
C MET A 127 -14.29 -2.46 15.56
N VAL A 128 -14.96 -1.42 16.08
CA VAL A 128 -15.16 -0.15 15.37
C VAL A 128 -13.82 0.54 15.09
N ASP A 129 -12.91 0.60 16.06
CA ASP A 129 -11.59 1.21 15.89
C ASP A 129 -10.73 0.45 14.87
N VAL A 130 -10.77 -0.89 14.91
CA VAL A 130 -10.11 -1.77 13.93
C VAL A 130 -10.70 -1.54 12.54
N ALA A 131 -12.02 -1.51 12.43
CA ALA A 131 -12.71 -1.33 11.17
C ALA A 131 -12.42 0.05 10.57
N PHE A 132 -12.40 1.10 11.40
CA PHE A 132 -12.11 2.46 11.00
C PHE A 132 -10.69 2.59 10.46
N THR A 133 -9.70 2.14 11.23
CA THR A 133 -8.29 2.22 10.82
C THR A 133 -8.04 1.41 9.55
N THR A 134 -8.67 0.24 9.44
CA THR A 134 -8.60 -0.63 8.25
C THR A 134 -9.17 0.07 7.01
N ARG A 135 -10.41 0.57 7.10
CA ARG A 135 -11.08 1.31 6.02
C ARG A 135 -10.25 2.52 5.60
N LEU A 136 -9.73 3.28 6.56
CA LEU A 136 -8.91 4.46 6.30
C LEU A 136 -7.60 4.11 5.56
N GLN A 137 -6.88 3.07 6.00
CA GLN A 137 -5.61 2.67 5.37
C GLN A 137 -5.81 2.09 3.97
N LEU A 138 -6.86 1.29 3.76
CA LEU A 138 -7.20 0.73 2.44
C LEU A 138 -7.60 1.82 1.45
N ARG A 139 -8.47 2.75 1.87
CA ARG A 139 -8.88 3.89 1.02
C ARG A 139 -7.69 4.79 0.69
N LEU A 140 -6.84 5.07 1.67
CA LEU A 140 -5.62 5.84 1.43
C LEU A 140 -4.70 5.16 0.41
N ALA A 141 -4.46 3.85 0.55
CA ALA A 141 -3.63 3.11 -0.40
C ALA A 141 -4.24 3.10 -1.81
N HIS A 142 -5.57 2.91 -1.91
CA HIS A 142 -6.29 2.95 -3.18
C HIS A 142 -6.20 4.34 -3.84
N ASP A 143 -6.45 5.41 -3.09
CA ASP A 143 -6.33 6.78 -3.58
C ASP A 143 -4.93 7.06 -4.13
N ILE A 144 -3.89 6.61 -3.41
CA ILE A 144 -2.51 6.79 -3.83
C ILE A 144 -2.23 6.06 -5.15
N ALA A 145 -2.71 4.82 -5.29
CA ALA A 145 -2.57 4.07 -6.53
C ALA A 145 -3.26 4.77 -7.71
N VAL A 146 -4.50 5.24 -7.50
CA VAL A 146 -5.26 5.99 -8.51
C VAL A 146 -4.56 7.30 -8.89
N LEU A 147 -4.05 8.05 -7.91
CA LEU A 147 -3.32 9.31 -8.15
C LEU A 147 -2.03 9.09 -8.94
N TYR A 148 -1.36 7.96 -8.74
CA TYR A 148 -0.20 7.56 -9.52
C TYR A 148 -0.56 6.80 -10.81
N ARG A 149 -1.85 6.64 -11.11
CA ARG A 149 -2.38 5.92 -12.29
C ARG A 149 -1.86 4.47 -12.39
N VAL A 150 -1.62 3.84 -11.25
CA VAL A 150 -1.33 2.41 -11.19
C VAL A 150 -2.64 1.66 -11.41
N PRO A 151 -2.74 0.76 -12.40
CA PRO A 151 -3.94 -0.03 -12.58
C PRO A 151 -4.08 -0.99 -11.40
N LEU A 152 -5.18 -0.86 -10.65
CA LEU A 152 -5.59 -1.81 -9.63
C LEU A 152 -7.04 -2.17 -9.89
N ASP A 153 -7.30 -3.44 -10.19
CA ASP A 153 -8.65 -3.99 -10.22
C ASP A 153 -8.95 -4.65 -8.87
N THR A 154 -9.79 -4.01 -8.05
CA THR A 154 -10.18 -4.59 -6.75
C THR A 154 -11.04 -5.85 -6.86
N SER A 155 -11.51 -6.19 -8.07
CA SER A 155 -12.21 -7.45 -8.38
C SER A 155 -11.22 -8.60 -8.61
N ASP A 156 -9.99 -8.29 -8.98
CA ASP A 156 -8.91 -9.26 -9.15
C ASP A 156 -8.28 -9.59 -7.77
N PRO A 157 -8.27 -10.87 -7.35
CA PRO A 157 -7.71 -11.27 -6.06
C PRO A 157 -6.27 -10.81 -5.82
N ASP A 158 -5.44 -10.78 -6.88
CA ASP A 158 -4.02 -10.43 -6.77
C ASP A 158 -3.81 -8.93 -6.51
N ASP A 159 -4.54 -8.08 -7.24
CA ASP A 159 -4.53 -6.63 -7.05
C ASP A 159 -5.16 -6.22 -5.71
N LEU A 160 -6.24 -6.88 -5.28
CA LEU A 160 -6.81 -6.69 -3.94
C LEU A 160 -5.80 -7.10 -2.86
N TRP A 161 -5.10 -8.22 -3.04
CA TRP A 161 -4.08 -8.67 -2.10
C TRP A 161 -2.89 -7.71 -2.03
N LYS A 162 -2.46 -7.16 -3.16
CA LYS A 162 -1.44 -6.10 -3.24
C LYS A 162 -1.90 -4.85 -2.48
N LEU A 163 -3.13 -4.39 -2.70
CA LEU A 163 -3.70 -3.26 -1.98
C LEU A 163 -3.68 -3.47 -0.45
N ILE A 164 -4.08 -4.65 0.01
CA ILE A 164 -4.05 -5.04 1.43
C ILE A 164 -2.60 -5.01 1.96
N ARG A 165 -1.65 -5.64 1.26
CA ARG A 165 -0.24 -5.67 1.69
C ARG A 165 0.34 -4.27 1.83
N VAL A 166 0.08 -3.41 0.84
CA VAL A 166 0.57 -2.03 0.82
C VAL A 166 -0.10 -1.20 1.93
N ALA A 167 -1.42 -1.28 2.09
CA ALA A 167 -2.16 -0.55 3.14
C ALA A 167 -1.66 -0.90 4.55
N PHE A 168 -1.32 -2.18 4.79
CA PHE A 168 -0.89 -2.66 6.09
C PHE A 168 0.62 -2.81 6.27
N THR A 169 1.43 -2.35 5.31
CA THR A 169 2.90 -2.45 5.35
C THR A 169 3.40 -3.89 5.57
N VAL A 170 2.67 -4.87 5.03
CA VAL A 170 3.02 -6.29 5.15
C VAL A 170 4.19 -6.57 4.21
N LYS A 171 5.33 -6.92 4.78
CA LYS A 171 6.52 -7.29 4.01
C LYS A 171 6.26 -8.61 3.28
N SER A 172 6.26 -8.60 1.94
CA SER A 172 6.57 -9.80 1.16
C SER A 172 8.06 -10.12 1.37
N GLY A 173 8.37 -11.40 1.52
CA GLY A 173 9.76 -11.85 1.53
C GLY A 173 10.32 -11.71 0.12
N GLU A 174 10.99 -10.58 -0.14
CA GLU A 174 12.21 -10.43 -0.94
C GLU A 174 12.56 -8.93 -1.05
N ALA A 175 13.81 -8.61 -0.75
CA ALA A 175 14.51 -7.35 -1.00
C ALA A 175 13.80 -6.02 -0.65
N VAL A 176 13.72 -5.68 0.65
CA VAL A 176 13.71 -4.26 1.05
C VAL A 176 15.07 -3.66 0.75
N ARG A 177 15.14 -2.81 -0.27
CA ARG A 177 16.25 -1.87 -0.48
C ARG A 177 16.45 -1.09 0.82
N GLU A 178 17.65 -1.18 1.38
CA GLU A 178 18.02 -0.63 2.69
C GLU A 178 17.66 0.86 2.79
N GLY A 179 16.68 1.22 3.63
CA GLY A 179 16.42 2.64 3.87
C GLY A 179 15.26 3.03 4.78
N VAL A 180 14.15 2.28 4.82
CA VAL A 180 12.89 2.85 5.39
C VAL A 180 12.51 2.34 6.79
N VAL A 181 13.21 1.36 7.38
CA VAL A 181 12.72 0.68 8.62
C VAL A 181 13.42 1.08 9.93
N LYS A 182 14.31 2.09 9.96
CA LYS A 182 15.01 2.44 11.22
C LYS A 182 14.86 3.90 11.65
N VAL A 183 13.64 4.29 12.06
CA VAL A 183 13.48 5.33 13.09
C VAL A 183 12.30 4.96 14.00
N VAL A 184 12.53 4.01 14.91
CA VAL A 184 11.64 3.77 16.06
C VAL A 184 12.13 4.66 17.20
N PRO A 185 11.35 5.66 17.66
CA PRO A 185 11.74 6.50 18.78
C PRO A 185 12.03 5.67 20.03
N ALA A 186 13.01 6.08 20.84
CA ALA A 186 13.40 5.37 22.05
C ALA A 186 12.23 5.13 23.03
N LEU A 187 11.18 5.95 22.98
CA LEU A 187 9.95 5.79 23.76
C LEU A 187 9.09 4.56 23.38
N VAL A 188 9.20 4.06 22.14
CA VAL A 188 8.32 2.99 21.61
C VAL A 188 8.93 1.60 21.81
N ARG A 189 10.27 1.51 21.91
CA ARG A 189 11.02 0.25 22.10
C ARG A 189 10.63 -0.55 23.36
N PRO A 190 10.41 0.07 24.54
CA PRO A 190 10.05 -0.67 25.75
C PRO A 190 8.67 -1.31 25.67
N VAL A 191 7.72 -0.66 24.97
CA VAL A 191 6.34 -1.12 24.80
C VAL A 191 6.28 -2.36 23.92
N ILE A 192 7.01 -2.37 22.79
CA ILE A 192 7.08 -3.53 21.88
C ILE A 192 7.74 -4.73 22.58
N LYS A 193 8.83 -4.52 23.35
CA LYS A 193 9.52 -5.61 24.06
C LYS A 193 8.68 -6.25 25.16
N ARG A 194 7.83 -5.49 25.83
CA ARG A 194 6.96 -6.00 26.92
C ARG A 194 5.71 -6.71 26.39
N VAL A 195 5.25 -6.38 25.18
CA VAL A 195 4.12 -7.01 24.48
C VAL A 195 4.45 -8.41 23.92
N TYR A 196 5.72 -8.70 23.64
CA TYR A 196 6.15 -10.00 23.09
C TYR A 196 6.54 -11.06 24.15
N ALA A 197 6.47 -10.75 25.44
CA ALA A 197 6.86 -11.66 26.52
C ALA A 197 5.64 -12.13 27.36
N GLY A 198 5.02 -13.24 26.94
CA GLY A 198 4.02 -14.02 27.70
C GLY A 198 2.57 -13.50 27.64
N PRO A 199 1.63 -14.12 28.38
CA PRO A 199 0.83 -15.31 28.04
C PRO A 199 -0.20 -15.11 26.90
N VAL A 200 0.05 -14.21 25.95
CA VAL A 200 -0.80 -13.94 24.77
C VAL A 200 -0.62 -15.01 23.66
N LEU A 201 0.39 -15.87 23.77
CA LEU A 201 0.72 -16.92 22.80
C LEU A 201 -0.19 -18.16 22.88
N ALA A 202 -0.91 -18.38 23.99
CA ALA A 202 -1.73 -19.57 24.18
C ALA A 202 -3.11 -19.50 23.47
N ALA A 203 -3.65 -18.30 23.25
CA ALA A 203 -4.89 -18.09 22.50
C ALA A 203 -4.68 -18.03 20.96
N ALA A 204 -3.45 -18.24 20.49
CA ALA A 204 -2.99 -17.83 19.17
C ALA A 204 -2.84 -18.97 18.12
N LYS A 205 -3.30 -20.19 18.39
CA LYS A 205 -2.94 -21.36 17.55
C LYS A 205 -3.94 -21.79 16.45
N GLY A 206 -4.90 -20.96 16.03
CA GLY A 206 -5.88 -21.41 15.01
C GLY A 206 -6.56 -20.38 14.10
N PHE A 207 -5.93 -19.26 13.71
CA PHE A 207 -6.61 -18.23 12.90
C PHE A 207 -5.79 -17.67 11.72
N PRO A 208 -6.42 -17.34 10.57
CA PRO A 208 -5.77 -16.81 9.37
C PRO A 208 -5.06 -15.47 9.63
N VAL A 209 -3.96 -15.25 8.89
CA VAL A 209 -2.81 -14.41 9.31
C VAL A 209 -3.10 -12.91 9.38
N VAL A 210 -3.97 -12.35 8.51
CA VAL A 210 -4.13 -10.88 8.38
C VAL A 210 -5.13 -10.28 9.39
N GLY A 211 -6.34 -10.81 9.49
CA GLY A 211 -7.34 -10.34 10.47
C GLY A 211 -6.84 -10.46 11.92
N LYS A 212 -6.04 -11.51 12.20
CA LYS A 212 -5.35 -11.72 13.46
C LYS A 212 -4.31 -10.65 13.77
N HIS A 213 -3.52 -10.24 12.78
CA HIS A 213 -2.48 -9.23 12.97
C HIS A 213 -3.06 -7.84 13.27
N LEU A 214 -4.19 -7.50 12.65
CA LEU A 214 -4.88 -6.23 12.86
C LEU A 214 -5.56 -6.16 14.24
N LEU A 215 -6.19 -7.25 14.68
CA LEU A 215 -6.75 -7.36 16.04
C LEU A 215 -5.66 -7.30 17.11
N GLN A 216 -4.55 -8.03 16.95
CA GLN A 216 -3.42 -8.02 17.88
C GLN A 216 -2.82 -6.61 18.07
N ARG A 217 -2.79 -5.79 17.01
CA ARG A 217 -2.24 -4.43 17.07
C ARG A 217 -3.15 -3.46 17.83
N ASN A 218 -4.47 -3.65 17.80
CA ASN A 218 -5.43 -2.84 18.55
C ASN A 218 -5.70 -3.35 19.98
N VAL A 219 -5.45 -4.62 20.28
CA VAL A 219 -5.44 -5.17 21.66
C VAL A 219 -4.38 -4.50 22.55
N ILE A 220 -3.34 -3.90 21.97
CA ILE A 220 -2.34 -3.10 22.69
C ILE A 220 -2.99 -1.93 23.46
N LYS A 221 -4.11 -1.37 22.96
CA LYS A 221 -4.87 -0.30 23.64
C LYS A 221 -5.65 -0.83 24.86
N ILE A 222 -5.95 -2.13 24.91
CA ILE A 222 -6.75 -2.78 25.96
C ILE A 222 -5.85 -3.31 27.10
N GLY A 223 -4.65 -3.80 26.77
CA GLY A 223 -3.75 -4.47 27.73
C GLY A 223 -3.01 -3.55 28.70
N ILE A 224 -3.08 -2.23 28.53
CA ILE A 224 -2.42 -1.25 29.40
C ILE A 224 -3.47 -0.23 29.86
N PRO A 225 -4.04 -0.40 31.07
CA PRO A 225 -4.94 0.59 31.66
C PRO A 225 -4.12 1.80 32.11
N LEU A 226 -3.60 2.59 31.17
CA LEU A 226 -2.99 3.92 31.36
C LEU A 226 -2.50 4.57 30.03
N VAL A 227 -2.98 4.14 28.85
CA VAL A 227 -2.67 4.86 27.61
C VAL A 227 -3.47 6.16 27.59
N GLY A 228 -2.88 7.25 28.08
CA GLY A 228 -3.52 8.57 28.05
C GLY A 228 -3.96 8.94 26.64
N VAL A 229 -5.09 9.64 26.53
CA VAL A 229 -5.66 10.18 25.27
C VAL A 229 -4.58 10.74 24.32
N PRO A 230 -3.56 11.51 24.78
CA PRO A 230 -2.52 12.03 23.88
C PRO A 230 -1.67 10.97 23.18
N LEU A 231 -1.43 9.82 23.82
CA LEU A 231 -0.56 8.76 23.29
C LEU A 231 -1.29 7.95 22.21
N SER A 232 -2.59 7.67 22.37
CA SER A 232 -3.41 7.01 21.34
C SER A 232 -3.54 7.87 20.07
N VAL A 233 -3.77 9.17 20.26
CA VAL A 233 -3.80 10.19 19.18
C VAL A 233 -2.48 10.15 18.39
N ALA A 234 -1.34 10.19 19.08
CA ALA A 234 -0.02 10.20 18.46
C ALA A 234 0.32 8.89 17.71
N VAL A 235 0.00 7.73 18.30
CA VAL A 235 0.29 6.42 17.70
C VAL A 235 -0.55 6.20 16.43
N ASN A 236 -1.85 6.50 16.47
CA ASN A 236 -2.72 6.35 15.31
C ASN A 236 -2.31 7.29 14.16
N ARG A 237 -1.96 8.55 14.48
CA ARG A 237 -1.44 9.51 13.50
C ARG A 237 -0.15 9.01 12.86
N TYR A 238 0.83 8.60 13.67
CA TYR A 238 2.14 8.16 13.17
C TYR A 238 2.04 6.89 12.31
N THR A 239 1.28 5.89 12.76
CA THR A 239 1.14 4.63 12.04
C THR A 239 0.47 4.82 10.68
N THR A 240 -0.55 5.68 10.60
CA THR A 240 -1.20 6.06 9.34
C THR A 240 -0.27 6.86 8.43
N LEU A 241 0.55 7.77 8.97
CA LEU A 241 1.60 8.45 8.19
C LEU A 241 2.61 7.48 7.60
N VAL A 242 3.06 6.48 8.36
CA VAL A 242 4.01 5.47 7.89
C VAL A 242 3.39 4.60 6.80
N ALA A 243 2.15 4.13 7.02
CA ALA A 243 1.42 3.35 6.01
C ALA A 243 1.23 4.15 4.71
N GLY A 244 0.81 5.42 4.80
CA GLY A 244 0.66 6.31 3.65
C GLY A 244 1.97 6.56 2.91
N ARG A 245 3.08 6.79 3.63
CA ARG A 245 4.40 6.97 3.00
C ARG A 245 4.92 5.70 2.34
N HIS A 246 4.64 4.54 2.93
CA HIS A 246 4.98 3.26 2.32
C HIS A 246 4.18 3.03 1.03
N ALA A 247 2.86 3.25 1.07
CA ALA A 247 2.00 3.18 -0.12
C ALA A 247 2.46 4.15 -1.21
N ARG A 248 2.81 5.39 -0.83
CA ARG A 248 3.42 6.35 -1.73
C ARG A 248 4.69 5.81 -2.37
N ALA A 249 5.61 5.27 -1.58
CA ALA A 249 6.88 4.76 -2.11
C ALA A 249 6.67 3.61 -3.10
N VAL A 250 5.79 2.66 -2.79
CA VAL A 250 5.47 1.52 -3.67
C VAL A 250 4.81 1.97 -4.96
N PHE A 251 3.66 2.66 -4.88
CA PHE A 251 2.92 3.04 -6.09
C PHE A 251 3.61 4.12 -6.93
N ARG A 252 4.41 5.00 -6.32
CA ARG A 252 5.26 5.94 -7.07
C ARG A 252 6.34 5.21 -7.86
N ASN A 253 6.93 4.17 -7.28
CA ASN A 253 7.94 3.36 -7.97
C ASN A 253 7.30 2.66 -9.17
N GLU A 254 6.15 2.02 -8.99
CA GLU A 254 5.42 1.38 -10.08
C GLU A 254 5.00 2.36 -11.18
N ALA A 255 4.54 3.55 -10.82
CA ALA A 255 4.24 4.59 -11.81
C ALA A 255 5.48 5.01 -12.61
N ARG A 256 6.66 5.08 -11.97
CA ARG A 256 7.93 5.30 -12.68
C ARG A 256 8.21 4.17 -13.67
N VAL A 257 7.99 2.92 -13.28
CA VAL A 257 8.17 1.75 -14.17
C VAL A 257 7.22 1.84 -15.38
N ILE A 258 5.95 2.19 -15.13
CA ILE A 258 4.95 2.37 -16.20
C ILE A 258 5.33 3.52 -17.13
N GLU A 259 5.82 4.65 -16.60
CA GLU A 259 6.31 5.78 -17.38
C GLU A 259 7.52 5.41 -18.25
N VAL A 260 8.43 4.58 -17.72
CA VAL A 260 9.54 4.02 -18.50
C VAL A 260 8.98 3.18 -19.65
N ALA A 261 8.05 2.25 -19.40
CA ALA A 261 7.44 1.45 -20.46
C ALA A 261 6.77 2.31 -21.54
N ASP A 262 6.02 3.34 -21.15
CA ASP A 262 5.37 4.30 -22.07
C ASP A 262 6.40 5.04 -22.93
N THR A 263 7.47 5.54 -22.30
CA THR A 263 8.56 6.23 -22.99
C THR A 263 9.30 5.31 -23.96
N LEU A 264 9.56 4.06 -23.55
CA LEU A 264 10.23 3.06 -24.40
C LEU A 264 9.37 2.71 -25.62
N SER A 265 8.09 2.40 -25.40
CA SER A 265 7.15 2.10 -26.48
C SER A 265 6.99 3.28 -27.43
N GLY A 266 6.84 4.51 -26.91
CA GLY A 266 6.62 5.70 -27.74
C GLY A 266 7.83 6.17 -28.54
N ARG A 267 9.06 5.80 -28.14
CA ARG A 267 10.30 6.18 -28.84
C ARG A 267 10.84 5.10 -29.76
N SER A 268 10.44 3.84 -29.57
CA SER A 268 11.01 2.75 -30.32
C SER A 268 10.57 2.76 -31.77
N ARG A 269 11.55 2.61 -32.66
CA ARG A 269 11.33 2.36 -34.10
C ARG A 269 11.16 0.88 -34.39
N HIS A 270 11.53 0.02 -33.43
CA HIS A 270 11.54 -1.43 -33.55
C HIS A 270 10.72 -2.10 -32.42
N PRO A 271 9.38 -1.94 -32.38
CA PRO A 271 8.56 -2.37 -31.25
C PRO A 271 8.64 -3.87 -30.94
N GLN A 272 8.82 -4.71 -31.96
CA GLN A 272 8.99 -6.15 -31.76
C GLN A 272 10.34 -6.48 -31.10
N LEU A 273 11.45 -5.95 -31.64
CA LEU A 273 12.79 -6.17 -31.10
C LEU A 273 12.96 -5.56 -29.71
N LEU A 274 12.28 -4.46 -29.42
CA LEU A 274 12.23 -3.85 -28.11
C LEU A 274 11.82 -4.87 -27.03
N LEU A 275 10.81 -5.70 -27.31
CA LEU A 275 10.35 -6.73 -26.37
C LEU A 275 11.44 -7.78 -26.11
N TRP A 276 12.12 -8.23 -27.18
CA TRP A 276 13.20 -9.22 -27.07
C TRP A 276 14.44 -8.69 -26.34
N VAL A 277 14.86 -7.47 -26.66
CA VAL A 277 15.99 -6.81 -25.98
C VAL A 277 15.66 -6.56 -24.52
N THR A 278 14.44 -6.11 -24.21
CA THR A 278 13.98 -5.92 -22.83
C THR A 278 14.02 -7.24 -22.06
N TRP A 279 13.48 -8.31 -22.63
CA TRP A 279 13.48 -9.63 -22.00
C TRP A 279 14.88 -10.21 -21.81
N LEU A 280 15.79 -9.97 -22.76
CA LEU A 280 17.20 -10.35 -22.64
C LEU A 280 17.91 -9.67 -21.48
N VAL A 281 17.68 -8.37 -21.30
CA VAL A 281 18.28 -7.62 -20.19
C VAL A 281 17.74 -8.11 -18.85
N ILE A 282 16.41 -8.27 -18.72
CA ILE A 282 15.78 -8.78 -17.50
C ILE A 282 16.31 -10.18 -17.14
N MET A 283 16.47 -11.06 -18.13
CA MET A 283 16.92 -12.43 -17.89
C MET A 283 18.44 -12.57 -17.69
N ALA A 284 19.20 -11.48 -17.70
CA ALA A 284 20.67 -11.53 -17.64
C ALA A 284 21.21 -12.19 -16.37
N ASP A 285 20.56 -12.00 -15.22
CA ASP A 285 20.96 -12.60 -13.94
C ASP A 285 20.09 -13.80 -13.49
N ARG A 286 19.12 -14.19 -14.33
CA ARG A 286 18.12 -15.26 -14.11
C ARG A 286 17.21 -15.04 -12.90
N LYS A 287 17.06 -13.81 -12.44
CA LYS A 287 16.07 -13.41 -11.46
C LYS A 287 15.16 -12.38 -12.09
N ILE A 288 13.90 -12.36 -11.66
CA ILE A 288 12.94 -11.38 -12.15
C ILE A 288 12.43 -10.64 -10.93
N ALA A 289 12.76 -9.36 -10.84
CA ALA A 289 12.20 -8.46 -9.84
C ALA A 289 10.74 -8.09 -10.19
N ASP A 290 9.94 -7.76 -9.17
CA ASP A 290 8.55 -7.30 -9.33
C ASP A 290 8.46 -6.11 -10.32
N ASP A 291 9.43 -5.19 -10.26
CA ASP A 291 9.49 -4.01 -11.15
C ASP A 291 9.77 -4.40 -12.61
N GLU A 292 10.59 -5.42 -12.85
CA GLU A 292 10.92 -5.91 -14.20
C GLU A 292 9.75 -6.67 -14.82
N ALA A 293 9.09 -7.53 -14.02
CA ALA A 293 7.87 -8.20 -14.43
C ALA A 293 6.76 -7.19 -14.76
N LEU A 294 6.61 -6.15 -13.94
CA LEU A 294 5.67 -5.06 -14.17
C LEU A 294 6.00 -4.32 -15.47
N LEU A 295 7.28 -3.96 -15.67
CA LEU A 295 7.76 -3.32 -16.90
C LEU A 295 7.38 -4.14 -18.13
N MET A 296 7.72 -5.43 -18.12
CA MET A 296 7.49 -6.32 -19.26
C MET A 296 5.99 -6.47 -19.57
N ARG A 297 5.15 -6.67 -18.54
CA ARG A 297 3.69 -6.75 -18.69
C ARG A 297 3.12 -5.48 -19.33
N HIS A 298 3.56 -4.30 -18.87
CA HIS A 298 3.10 -3.03 -19.41
C HIS A 298 3.61 -2.77 -20.83
N LEU A 299 4.87 -3.12 -21.10
CA LEU A 299 5.49 -2.92 -22.40
C LEU A 299 4.82 -3.77 -23.49
N VAL A 300 4.57 -5.06 -23.22
CA VAL A 300 3.84 -5.95 -24.15
C VAL A 300 2.46 -5.39 -24.48
N ARG A 301 1.73 -4.90 -23.46
CA ARG A 301 0.42 -4.28 -23.65
C ARG A 301 0.52 -3.01 -24.51
N LEU A 302 1.45 -2.11 -24.21
CA LEU A 302 1.63 -0.86 -24.95
C LEU A 302 2.07 -1.11 -26.40
N VAL A 303 2.97 -2.07 -26.64
CA VAL A 303 3.42 -2.43 -27.99
C VAL A 303 2.26 -2.99 -28.81
N ARG A 304 1.41 -3.84 -28.22
CA ARG A 304 0.19 -4.31 -28.87
C ARG A 304 -0.77 -3.16 -29.17
N ASP A 305 -1.08 -2.32 -28.19
CA ASP A 305 -2.13 -1.33 -28.31
C ASP A 305 -1.71 -0.17 -29.24
N MET A 306 -0.44 0.29 -29.15
CA MET A 306 0.09 1.41 -29.94
C MET A 306 0.60 1.00 -31.32
N HIS A 307 1.30 -0.13 -31.41
CA HIS A 307 2.00 -0.54 -32.63
C HIS A 307 1.32 -1.71 -33.36
N GLN A 308 0.24 -2.28 -32.80
CA GLN A 308 -0.48 -3.44 -33.35
C GLN A 308 0.42 -4.66 -33.56
N VAL A 309 1.50 -4.76 -32.78
CA VAL A 309 2.43 -5.89 -32.81
C VAL A 309 2.08 -6.86 -31.68
N VAL A 310 1.78 -8.11 -32.05
CA VAL A 310 1.64 -9.22 -31.12
C VAL A 310 2.73 -10.24 -31.42
N ASP A 311 3.68 -10.37 -30.51
CA ASP A 311 4.72 -11.39 -30.63
C ASP A 311 4.29 -12.65 -29.86
N GLU A 312 3.72 -13.63 -30.56
CA GLU A 312 3.35 -14.91 -29.94
C GLU A 312 4.57 -15.74 -29.54
N GLN A 313 5.73 -15.49 -30.14
CA GLN A 313 6.94 -16.26 -29.86
C GLN A 313 7.47 -15.88 -28.49
N ILE A 314 7.52 -14.58 -28.16
CA ILE A 314 8.00 -14.12 -26.85
C ILE A 314 7.13 -14.64 -25.70
N ALA A 315 5.82 -14.79 -25.91
CA ALA A 315 4.89 -15.33 -24.92
C ALA A 315 5.14 -16.83 -24.60
N ARG A 316 5.84 -17.55 -25.49
CA ARG A 316 6.17 -18.97 -25.31
C ARG A 316 7.62 -19.19 -24.84
N VAL A 317 8.41 -18.13 -24.71
CA VAL A 317 9.79 -18.22 -24.24
C VAL A 317 9.81 -18.55 -22.76
N VAL A 318 10.52 -19.62 -22.41
CA VAL A 318 10.80 -20.01 -21.02
C VAL A 318 12.19 -19.51 -20.62
N ASP A 319 13.19 -19.82 -21.44
CA ASP A 319 14.55 -19.30 -21.33
C ASP A 319 14.88 -18.51 -22.60
N VAL A 320 15.32 -17.27 -22.46
CA VAL A 320 15.78 -16.50 -23.62
C VAL A 320 17.16 -17.03 -24.05
N ASP A 321 17.29 -17.30 -25.34
CA ASP A 321 18.57 -17.59 -25.96
C ASP A 321 19.18 -16.27 -26.47
N PRO A 322 20.31 -15.79 -25.92
CA PRO A 322 20.97 -14.59 -26.41
C PRO A 322 21.28 -14.64 -27.91
N ASP A 323 21.67 -15.81 -28.44
CA ASP A 323 22.04 -15.96 -29.85
C ASP A 323 20.84 -15.75 -30.79
N GLU A 324 19.63 -16.11 -30.35
CA GLU A 324 18.40 -15.81 -31.05
C GLU A 324 18.15 -14.30 -31.12
N VAL A 325 18.29 -13.60 -29.99
CA VAL A 325 18.09 -12.15 -29.93
C VAL A 325 19.14 -11.43 -30.78
N TRP A 326 20.40 -11.88 -30.73
CA TRP A 326 21.46 -11.36 -31.60
C TRP A 326 21.16 -11.55 -33.07
N ARG A 327 20.67 -12.73 -33.48
CA ARG A 327 20.33 -12.98 -34.89
C ARG A 327 19.22 -12.05 -35.38
N ARG A 328 18.21 -11.80 -34.55
CA ARG A 328 17.13 -10.84 -34.84
C ARG A 328 17.66 -9.42 -35.00
N LEU A 329 18.54 -8.99 -34.10
CA LEU A 329 19.20 -7.68 -34.18
C LEU A 329 20.04 -7.51 -35.46
N HIS A 330 20.74 -8.56 -35.92
CA HIS A 330 21.54 -8.48 -37.16
C HIS A 330 20.68 -8.50 -38.43
N ALA A 331 19.48 -9.08 -38.35
CA ALA A 331 18.55 -9.13 -39.47
C ALA A 331 17.84 -7.78 -39.70
N GLU A 332 17.77 -6.93 -38.68
CA GLU A 332 17.07 -5.66 -38.76
C GLU A 332 17.96 -4.58 -39.41
N PRO A 333 17.52 -3.97 -40.53
CA PRO A 333 18.27 -2.90 -41.16
C PRO A 333 18.04 -1.56 -40.45
N GLY A 334 19.10 -0.75 -40.35
CA GLY A 334 19.03 0.65 -39.96
C GLY A 334 19.62 0.96 -38.58
N ASP A 335 19.25 2.13 -38.07
CA ASP A 335 19.72 2.63 -36.77
C ASP A 335 18.98 1.92 -35.62
N LEU A 336 19.75 1.21 -34.79
CA LEU A 336 19.28 0.45 -33.61
C LEU A 336 19.63 1.15 -32.28
N SER A 337 19.99 2.44 -32.32
CA SER A 337 20.35 3.21 -31.12
C SER A 337 19.19 3.29 -30.10
N ASP A 338 17.94 3.29 -30.55
CA ASP A 338 16.76 3.27 -29.69
C ASP A 338 16.68 1.99 -28.84
N LEU A 339 17.11 0.84 -29.37
CA LEU A 339 17.16 -0.43 -28.64
C LEU A 339 18.26 -0.43 -27.57
N PHE A 340 19.41 0.18 -27.85
CA PHE A 340 20.48 0.33 -26.85
C PHE A 340 20.07 1.30 -25.73
N ASP A 341 19.45 2.43 -26.07
CA ASP A 341 18.89 3.35 -25.09
C ASP A 341 17.80 2.69 -24.25
N ALA A 342 16.97 1.84 -24.86
CA ALA A 342 15.97 1.07 -24.16
C ALA A 342 16.59 0.08 -23.17
N ALA A 343 17.58 -0.70 -23.60
CA ALA A 343 18.28 -1.66 -22.76
C ALA A 343 18.92 -0.99 -21.52
N ASN A 344 19.56 0.17 -21.70
CA ASN A 344 20.13 0.94 -20.59
C ASN A 344 19.07 1.38 -19.58
N ARG A 345 17.88 1.79 -20.05
CA ARG A 345 16.78 2.17 -19.16
C ARG A 345 16.24 0.97 -18.41
N VAL A 346 16.01 -0.15 -19.10
CA VAL A 346 15.53 -1.42 -18.52
C VAL A 346 16.44 -1.87 -17.37
N ALA A 347 17.76 -1.90 -17.57
CA ALA A 347 18.73 -2.35 -16.58
C ALA A 347 18.83 -1.47 -15.31
N THR A 348 18.13 -0.33 -15.28
CA THR A 348 18.09 0.58 -14.12
C THR A 348 16.74 0.61 -13.42
N VAL A 349 15.78 -0.20 -13.88
CA VAL A 349 14.39 -0.17 -13.42
C VAL A 349 14.27 -0.60 -11.97
N ASP A 350 14.91 -1.72 -11.61
CA ASP A 350 14.91 -2.31 -10.26
C ASP A 350 16.03 -1.72 -9.36
N GLY A 351 17.07 -1.13 -9.97
CA GLY A 351 18.15 -0.52 -9.21
C GLY A 351 19.43 -0.24 -10.00
N ALA A 352 20.55 -0.63 -9.40
CA ALA A 352 21.86 -0.37 -9.96
C ALA A 352 22.29 -1.56 -10.82
N VAL A 353 22.73 -1.27 -12.04
CA VAL A 353 23.12 -2.28 -13.02
C VAL A 353 24.15 -3.26 -12.46
N ASN A 354 23.81 -4.54 -12.49
CA ASN A 354 24.64 -5.64 -12.04
C ASN A 354 25.74 -6.01 -13.07
N LYS A 355 26.58 -7.00 -12.76
CA LYS A 355 27.70 -7.36 -13.65
C LYS A 355 27.23 -8.05 -14.93
N GLN A 356 26.20 -8.89 -14.84
CA GLN A 356 25.66 -9.63 -15.97
C GLN A 356 24.95 -8.69 -16.95
N GLU A 357 24.10 -7.79 -16.46
CA GLU A 357 23.45 -6.75 -17.25
C GLU A 357 24.46 -5.86 -17.96
N LYS A 358 25.54 -5.43 -17.27
CA LYS A 358 26.61 -4.66 -17.92
C LYS A 358 27.25 -5.41 -19.09
N ALA A 359 27.44 -6.72 -18.98
CA ALA A 359 28.00 -7.51 -20.07
C ALA A 359 27.06 -7.51 -21.29
N ILE A 360 25.75 -7.71 -21.06
CA ILE A 360 24.73 -7.65 -22.11
C ILE A 360 24.67 -6.25 -22.73
N LEU A 361 24.73 -5.19 -21.93
CA LEU A 361 24.74 -3.80 -22.42
C LEU A 361 25.97 -3.48 -23.26
N SER A 362 27.17 -3.90 -22.83
CA SER A 362 28.39 -3.72 -23.63
C SER A 362 28.29 -4.46 -24.97
N GLU A 363 27.75 -5.68 -24.98
CA GLU A 363 27.56 -6.43 -26.22
C GLU A 363 26.50 -5.79 -27.15
N LEU A 364 25.41 -5.27 -26.59
CA LEU A 364 24.42 -4.48 -27.33
C LEU A 364 25.05 -3.22 -27.94
N GLN A 365 25.89 -2.52 -27.20
CA GLN A 365 26.58 -1.32 -27.69
C GLN A 365 27.45 -1.64 -28.91
N ASP A 366 28.25 -2.71 -28.82
CA ASP A 366 29.14 -3.14 -29.90
C ASP A 366 28.37 -3.60 -31.15
N ARG A 367 27.19 -4.20 -30.97
CA ARG A 367 26.36 -4.72 -32.07
C ARG A 367 25.49 -3.63 -32.71
N CYS A 368 24.90 -2.74 -31.92
CA CYS A 368 24.12 -1.60 -32.42
C CYS A 368 25.00 -0.50 -33.03
N GLY A 369 26.26 -0.38 -32.61
CA GLY A 369 27.22 0.61 -33.13
C GLY A 369 27.89 0.24 -34.46
N ARG A 370 27.59 -0.92 -35.04
CA ARG A 370 28.17 -1.41 -36.31
C ARG A 370 27.45 -0.93 -37.58
N VAL A 371 26.61 0.10 -37.47
CA VAL A 371 25.85 0.68 -38.59
C VAL A 371 26.72 1.57 -39.47
#